data_AF-A0A7J9XMS6-F1
#
_entry.id   AF-A0A7J9XMS6-F1
#
_cell.length_a   1.000
_cell.length_b   1.000
_cell.length_c   1.000
_cell.angle_alpha   90.00
_cell.angle_beta   90.00
_cell.angle_gamma   90.00
#
_symmetry.space_group_name_H-M   'P 1'
#
loop_
_entity.id
_entity.type
_entity.pdbx_description
1 polymer ?
#
loop_
_entity_poly.entity_id
_entity_poly.type
_entity_poly.pdbx_seq_one_letter_code
_entity_poly.pdbx_strand_id
1 'polypeptide(L)' 'MQEFHCDSPACASHLTASTKDELMRQVEQHVKDVHNVDNPTQTILSYLASTVRDEAGFSAR' A
#
# COMPACT_ATOMS: atom_id res chain seq x y z
N MET A 1 5.70 12.60 1.58
CA MET A 1 4.39 11.92 1.81
C MET A 1 4.42 10.63 1.01
N GLN A 2 3.76 9.57 1.47
CA GLN A 2 3.71 8.28 0.81
C GLN A 2 2.27 7.99 0.40
N GLU A 3 2.09 7.41 -0.78
CA GLU A 3 0.78 7.00 -1.26
C GLU A 3 0.79 5.55 -1.75
N PHE A 4 -0.36 4.88 -1.57
CA PHE A 4 -0.62 3.54 -2.05
C PHE A 4 -1.98 3.52 -2.74
N HIS A 5 -1.99 3.02 -3.97
CA HIS A 5 -3.20 2.76 -4.74
C HIS A 5 -3.39 1.25 -4.85
N CYS A 6 -4.57 0.77 -4.45
CA CYS A 6 -4.96 -0.61 -4.69
C CYS A 6 -5.32 -0.79 -6.18
N ASP A 7 -4.62 -1.69 -6.87
CA ASP A 7 -4.82 -1.97 -8.29
C ASP A 7 -5.94 -3.00 -8.55
N SER A 8 -6.66 -3.40 -7.50
CA SER A 8 -7.73 -4.38 -7.64
C SER A 8 -8.93 -3.76 -8.36
N PRO A 9 -9.49 -4.40 -9.40
CA PRO A 9 -10.65 -3.85 -10.12
C PRO A 9 -11.90 -3.72 -9.24
N ALA A 10 -11.95 -4.45 -8.12
CA ALA A 10 -13.02 -4.36 -7.12
C ALA A 10 -12.69 -3.44 -5.95
N CYS A 11 -11.45 -2.95 -5.84
CA CYS A 11 -11.00 -2.09 -4.76
C CYS A 11 -10.14 -0.94 -5.31
N ALA A 12 -10.74 0.24 -5.43
CA ALA A 12 -10.07 1.47 -5.84
C ALA A 12 -9.60 2.31 -4.64
N SER A 13 -9.21 1.66 -3.55
CA SER A 13 -8.80 2.37 -2.34
C SER A 13 -7.47 3.10 -2.54
N HIS A 14 -7.43 4.32 -2.05
CA HIS A 14 -6.23 5.15 -2.01
C HIS A 14 -5.90 5.46 -0.56
N LEU A 15 -4.69 5.08 -0.14
CA LEU A 15 -4.17 5.32 1.20
C LEU A 15 -2.98 6.27 1.12
N THR A 16 -2.88 7.20 2.06
CA THR A 16 -1.78 8.15 2.15
C THR A 16 -1.26 8.23 3.58
N ALA A 17 0.05 8.33 3.75
CA ALA A 17 0.64 8.51 5.06
C ALA A 17 1.91 9.37 5.01
N SER A 18 2.35 9.87 6.16
CA SER A 18 3.57 10.67 6.26
C SER A 18 4.85 9.84 6.09
N THR A 19 4.82 8.55 6.45
CA THR A 19 5.95 7.63 6.37
C THR A 19 5.54 6.30 5.74
N LYS A 20 6.53 5.55 5.24
CA LYS A 20 6.29 4.25 4.60
C LYS A 20 5.77 3.21 5.59
N ASP A 21 6.32 3.17 6.80
CA ASP A 21 5.82 2.30 7.88
C ASP A 21 4.34 2.56 8.21
N GLU A 22 3.95 3.83 8.36
CA GLU A 22 2.56 4.20 8.64
C GLU A 22 1.64 3.77 7.49
N LEU A 23 2.07 3.97 6.25
CA LEU A 23 1.32 3.53 5.08
C LEU A 23 1.19 2.01 5.03
N MET A 24 2.27 1.26 5.28
CA MET A 24 2.26 -0.20 5.26
C MET A 24 1.32 -0.78 6.34
N ARG A 25 1.20 -0.14 7.51
CA ARG A 25 0.22 -0.53 8.52
C ARG A 25 -1.22 -0.33 8.03
N GLN A 26 -1.50 0.78 7.34
CA GLN A 26 -2.80 1.02 6.72
C GLN A 26 -3.10 0.01 5.60
N VAL A 27 -2.10 -0.31 4.77
CA VAL A 27 -2.21 -1.31 3.70
C VAL A 27 -2.49 -2.70 4.27
N GLU A 28 -1.78 -3.11 5.33
CA GLU A 28 -2.02 -4.39 5.99
C GLU A 28 -3.46 -4.48 6.53
N GLN A 29 -3.91 -3.43 7.22
CA GLN A 29 -5.27 -3.35 7.76
C GLN A 29 -6.31 -3.39 6.65
N HIS A 30 -6.07 -2.64 5.56
CA HIS A 30 -6.93 -2.62 4.39
C HIS A 30 -7.07 -4.01 3.74
N VAL A 31 -5.96 -4.73 3.57
CA VAL A 31 -5.94 -6.07 3.01
C VAL A 31 -6.71 -7.08 3.89
N LYS A 32 -6.62 -6.92 5.22
CA LYS A 32 -7.42 -7.71 6.17
C LYS A 32 -8.91 -7.39 6.07
N ASP A 33 -9.30 -6.13 6.17
CA ASP A 33 -10.71 -5.75 6.27
C ASP A 33 -11.46 -5.80 4.92
N VAL A 34 -10.81 -5.42 3.82
CA VAL A 34 -11.46 -5.30 2.51
C VAL A 34 -11.31 -6.57 1.69
N HIS A 35 -10.14 -7.22 1.77
CA HIS A 35 -9.88 -8.44 1.00
C HIS A 35 -10.01 -9.72 1.84
N ASN A 36 -10.36 -9.61 3.12
CA ASN A 36 -10.51 -10.72 4.06
C ASN A 36 -9.28 -11.64 4.11
N VAL A 37 -8.09 -11.05 3.94
CA VAL A 37 -6.81 -11.75 4.01
C VAL A 37 -6.27 -11.58 5.42
N ASP A 38 -6.60 -12.53 6.28
CA ASP A 38 -6.28 -12.50 7.73
C ASP A 38 -4.76 -12.37 8.00
N ASN A 39 -3.95 -13.07 7.20
CA ASN A 39 -2.49 -13.03 7.27
C ASN A 39 -1.89 -12.74 5.88
N PRO A 40 -1.72 -11.47 5.50
CA PRO A 40 -0.98 -11.15 4.30
C PRO A 40 0.47 -11.63 4.48
N THR A 41 0.94 -12.49 3.57
CA THR A 41 2.29 -13.02 3.65
C THR A 41 3.32 -11.90 3.45
N GLN A 42 4.54 -12.09 3.95
CA GLN A 42 5.64 -11.15 3.72
C GLN A 42 5.86 -10.86 2.24
N THR A 43 5.61 -11.83 1.36
CA THR A 43 5.68 -11.65 -0.10
C THR A 43 4.67 -10.62 -0.60
N ILE A 44 3.41 -10.69 -0.15
CA ILE A 44 2.36 -9.73 -0.53
C ILE A 44 2.72 -8.34 -0.01
N LEU A 45 3.08 -8.24 1.27
CA LEU A 45 3.47 -6.96 1.87
C LEU A 45 4.70 -6.35 1.18
N SER A 46 5.69 -7.16 0.79
CA SER A 46 6.89 -6.67 0.08
C SER A 46 6.56 -6.19 -1.34
N TYR A 47 5.64 -6.89 -2.02
CA TYR A 47 5.14 -6.46 -3.32
C TYR A 47 4.40 -5.12 -3.20
N LEU A 48 3.46 -5.00 -2.26
CA LEU A 48 2.70 -3.77 -2.01
C LEU A 48 3.62 -2.62 -1.57
N ALA A 49 4.64 -2.89 -0.75
CA ALA A 49 5.65 -1.91 -0.38
C ALA A 49 6.49 -1.39 -1.56
N SER A 50 6.55 -2.15 -2.66
CA SER A 50 7.26 -1.76 -3.89
C SER A 50 6.39 -0.92 -4.83
N THR A 51 5.07 -0.91 -4.63
CA THR A 51 4.14 -0.08 -5.40
C THR A 51 3.81 1.25 -4.72
N VAL A 52 4.23 1.42 -3.46
CA VAL A 52 4.17 2.70 -2.74
C VAL A 52 4.94 3.76 -3.51
N ARG A 53 4.32 4.92 -3.72
CA ARG A 53 4.97 6.08 -4.34
C ARG A 53 5.33 7.10 -3.28
N ASP A 54 6.53 7.63 -3.38
CA ASP A 54 6.97 8.80 -2.65
C ASP A 54 6.52 10.06 -3.40
N GLU A 55 5.60 10.82 -2.82
CA GLU A 55 5.25 12.19 -3.27
C GLU A 55 6.43 13.18 -3.12
N ALA A 56 7.58 12.71 -2.62
CA ALA A 56 8.85 13.42 -2.73
C ALA A 56 9.44 13.11 -4.12
N GLY A 57 9.01 13.90 -5.11
CA GLY A 57 9.31 13.68 -6.52
C GLY A 57 10.75 13.24 -6.81
N PHE A 58 10.88 12.01 -7.31
CA PHE A 58 11.99 11.65 -8.18
C PHE A 58 11.45 10.88 -9.38
N SER A 59 11.14 11.64 -10.43
CA SER A 59 11.03 11.13 -11.79
C SER A 59 12.41 10.61 -12.22
N ALA A 60 12.70 9.33 -11.97
CA ALA A 60 13.78 8.64 -12.65
C ALA A 60 13.32 8.32 -14.08
N ARG A 61 13.62 9.22 -15.03
CA ARG A 61 13.73 8.89 -16.45
C ARG A 61 15.18 8.56 -16.76
#